data_AF-A0AAD7NLM3-F1
#
_entry.id   AF-A0AAD7NLM3-F1
#
_cell.length_a   1.000
_cell.length_b   1.000
_cell.length_c   1.000
_cell.angle_alpha   90.00
_cell.angle_beta   90.00
_cell.angle_gamma   90.00
#
_symmetry.space_group_name_H-M   'P 1'
#
loop_
_entity.id
_entity.type
_entity.pdbx_description
1 polymer ?
#
loop_
_entity_poly.entity_id
_entity_poly.type
_entity_poly.pdbx_seq_one_letter_code
_entity_poly.pdbx_strand_id
1 'polypeptide(L)'
;MDTPNPQLHPLEVKPKTGEPFLRLISHKNIILTPVRLDDGPAMIPYFNDERVYHWLSSPPYPYLPEHAEWWLNQAKEKQDRWLAELEAARGDPIPKIVDFCPVGYIREIREDGTELLIGNIDIDLAQQPWELEGTGRSKQGPPRRDPSDPDIWTFGGESRL
;
A
#
# COMPACT_ATOMS: atom_id res chain seq x y z
N MET A 1 10.11 -17.24 -22.24
CA MET A 1 9.93 -17.17 -20.78
C MET A 1 10.17 -15.72 -20.42
N ASP A 2 9.15 -15.01 -19.94
CA ASP A 2 9.33 -13.62 -19.51
C ASP A 2 10.35 -13.58 -18.38
N THR A 3 11.36 -12.74 -18.53
CA THR A 3 12.39 -12.54 -17.52
C THR A 3 11.71 -12.00 -16.25
N PRO A 4 11.98 -12.57 -15.06
CA PRO A 4 11.46 -12.05 -13.80
C PRO A 4 11.77 -10.56 -13.69
N ASN A 5 10.79 -9.73 -13.30
CA ASN A 5 11.05 -8.31 -13.07
C ASN A 5 11.86 -8.15 -11.77
N PRO A 6 13.16 -7.80 -11.81
CA PRO A 6 13.97 -7.67 -10.60
C PRO A 6 13.46 -6.56 -9.67
N GLN A 7 12.72 -5.59 -10.22
CA GLN A 7 12.13 -4.48 -9.48
C GLN A 7 10.98 -4.92 -8.58
N LEU A 8 10.39 -6.09 -8.82
CA LEU A 8 9.32 -6.63 -8.01
C LEU A 8 9.83 -7.56 -6.91
N HIS A 9 11.11 -7.96 -6.87
CA HIS A 9 11.60 -8.80 -5.78
C HIS A 9 11.53 -8.04 -4.44
N PRO A 10 11.01 -8.63 -3.34
CA PRO A 10 10.73 -10.06 -3.12
C PRO A 10 9.26 -10.49 -3.37
N LEU A 11 8.46 -9.69 -4.07
CA LEU A 11 7.08 -10.01 -4.40
C LEU A 11 6.99 -11.22 -5.33
N GLU A 12 6.02 -12.08 -5.06
CA GLU A 12 5.56 -13.11 -5.98
C GLU A 12 4.62 -12.48 -7.02
N VAL A 13 4.50 -13.06 -8.20
CA VAL A 13 3.59 -12.57 -9.26
C VAL A 13 2.58 -13.66 -9.61
N LYS A 14 1.29 -13.34 -9.57
CA LYS A 14 0.24 -14.29 -9.92
C LYS A 14 0.30 -14.66 -11.41
N PRO A 15 0.43 -15.94 -11.76
CA PRO A 15 0.60 -16.34 -13.17
C PRO A 15 -0.56 -15.97 -14.10
N LYS A 16 -1.79 -15.88 -13.56
CA LYS A 16 -2.99 -15.59 -14.36
C LYS A 16 -3.27 -14.10 -14.54
N THR A 17 -2.99 -13.29 -13.52
CA THR A 17 -3.38 -11.87 -13.50
C THR A 17 -2.19 -10.94 -13.64
N GLY A 18 -0.96 -11.42 -13.42
CA GLY A 18 0.22 -10.56 -13.31
C GLY A 18 0.26 -9.73 -12.02
N GLU A 19 -0.70 -9.91 -11.12
CA GLU A 19 -0.79 -9.16 -9.86
C GLU A 19 0.40 -9.53 -8.96
N PRO A 20 1.23 -8.56 -8.54
CA PRO A 20 2.28 -8.81 -7.56
C PRO A 20 1.67 -8.96 -6.17
N PHE A 21 2.26 -9.79 -5.31
CA PHE A 21 1.84 -9.95 -3.93
C PHE A 21 3.01 -10.34 -3.03
N LEU A 22 2.92 -10.01 -1.74
CA LEU A 22 3.85 -10.47 -0.72
C LEU A 22 3.18 -11.53 0.14
N ARG A 23 3.76 -12.71 0.27
CA ARG A 23 3.28 -13.72 1.22
C ARG A 23 3.98 -13.62 2.55
N LEU A 24 3.24 -13.63 3.64
CA LEU A 24 3.85 -13.60 4.97
C LEU A 24 4.65 -14.87 5.24
N ILE A 25 5.82 -14.71 5.88
CA ILE A 25 6.75 -15.82 6.11
C ILE A 25 6.12 -16.87 7.03
N SER A 26 5.52 -16.45 8.14
CA SER A 26 4.94 -17.35 9.16
C SER A 26 3.47 -17.73 8.91
N HIS A 27 2.72 -16.91 8.17
CA HIS A 27 1.30 -17.12 7.90
C HIS A 27 1.09 -17.22 6.39
N LYS A 28 1.30 -18.41 5.82
CA LYS A 28 1.31 -18.61 4.36
C LYS A 28 -0.04 -18.37 3.69
N ASN A 29 -1.14 -18.43 4.46
CA ASN A 29 -2.48 -18.07 4.04
C ASN A 29 -2.71 -16.54 4.06
N ILE A 30 -1.79 -15.72 4.55
CA ILE A 30 -1.91 -14.26 4.52
C ILE A 30 -0.99 -13.69 3.45
N ILE A 31 -1.55 -12.83 2.60
CA ILE A 31 -0.83 -12.11 1.54
C ILE A 31 -1.12 -10.62 1.59
N LEU A 32 -0.17 -9.80 1.14
CA LEU A 32 -0.38 -8.40 0.81
C LEU A 32 -0.52 -8.26 -0.70
N THR A 33 -1.58 -7.60 -1.16
CA THR A 33 -1.82 -7.32 -2.58
C THR A 33 -1.94 -5.81 -2.82
N PRO A 34 -1.96 -5.39 -4.08
CA PRO A 34 -2.53 -4.11 -4.45
C PRO A 34 -4.02 -4.06 -4.07
N VAL A 35 -4.55 -2.85 -4.02
CA VAL A 35 -5.97 -2.54 -3.87
C VAL A 35 -6.75 -3.02 -5.09
N ARG A 36 -7.98 -3.46 -4.87
CA ARG A 36 -8.92 -3.79 -5.94
C ARG A 36 -10.16 -2.91 -5.82
N LEU A 37 -10.70 -2.44 -6.94
CA LEU A 37 -11.89 -1.58 -6.91
C LEU A 37 -13.15 -2.30 -6.39
N ASP A 38 -13.16 -3.64 -6.43
CA ASP A 38 -14.23 -4.47 -5.91
C ASP A 38 -14.11 -4.77 -4.40
N ASP A 39 -13.13 -4.19 -3.71
CA ASP A 39 -12.97 -4.31 -2.25
C ASP A 39 -14.05 -3.54 -1.46
N GLY A 40 -14.77 -2.62 -2.10
CA GLY A 40 -15.71 -1.70 -1.45
C GLY A 40 -16.77 -2.37 -0.57
N PRO A 41 -17.49 -3.40 -1.07
CA PRO A 41 -18.46 -4.13 -0.25
C PRO A 41 -17.89 -4.74 1.02
N ALA A 42 -16.61 -5.16 1.03
CA ALA A 42 -15.95 -5.71 2.22
C ALA A 42 -15.54 -4.60 3.21
N MET A 43 -15.19 -3.42 2.71
CA MET A 43 -14.82 -2.27 3.54
C MET A 43 -15.98 -1.73 4.37
N ILE A 44 -17.19 -1.64 3.80
CA ILE A 44 -18.37 -1.05 4.46
C ILE A 44 -18.65 -1.64 5.86
N PRO A 45 -18.76 -2.97 6.04
CA PRO A 45 -18.98 -3.53 7.38
C PRO A 45 -17.78 -3.31 8.32
N TYR A 46 -16.54 -3.24 7.83
CA TYR A 46 -15.37 -2.96 8.67
C TYR A 46 -15.39 -1.54 9.23
N PHE A 47 -15.67 -0.55 8.38
CA PHE A 47 -15.69 0.86 8.77
C PHE A 47 -16.95 1.28 9.54
N ASN A 48 -17.97 0.42 9.62
CA ASN A 48 -19.14 0.62 10.47
C ASN A 48 -19.13 -0.27 11.74
N ASP A 49 -18.08 -1.08 11.95
CA ASP A 49 -17.92 -1.87 13.16
C ASP A 49 -17.46 -0.98 14.32
N GLU A 50 -18.16 -0.99 15.45
CA GLU A 50 -17.82 -0.20 16.64
C GLU A 50 -16.41 -0.49 17.17
N ARG A 51 -15.92 -1.71 17.00
CA ARG A 51 -14.57 -2.09 17.41
C ARG A 51 -13.49 -1.45 16.54
N VAL A 52 -13.87 -0.89 15.39
CA VAL A 52 -12.99 -0.27 14.40
C VAL A 52 -13.18 1.24 14.40
N TYR A 53 -14.39 1.77 14.11
CA TYR A 53 -14.56 3.19 13.82
C TYR A 53 -14.21 4.11 15.00
N HIS A 54 -14.29 3.63 16.24
CA HIS A 54 -13.88 4.39 17.43
C HIS A 54 -12.38 4.73 17.44
N TRP A 55 -11.57 3.98 16.69
CA TRP A 55 -10.12 4.16 16.58
C TRP A 55 -9.70 4.88 15.31
N LEU A 56 -10.66 5.32 14.50
CA LEU A 56 -10.42 5.97 13.22
C LEU A 56 -10.57 7.49 13.34
N SER A 57 -9.64 8.21 12.72
CA SER A 57 -9.60 9.68 12.72
C SER A 57 -10.29 10.31 11.50
N SER A 58 -10.32 9.60 10.37
CA SER A 58 -10.58 10.20 9.04
C SER A 58 -11.84 9.65 8.34
N PRO A 59 -12.08 8.32 8.26
CA PRO A 59 -13.29 7.79 7.65
C PRO A 59 -14.58 8.33 8.28
N PRO A 60 -15.56 8.78 7.48
CA PRO A 60 -16.84 9.24 7.98
C PRO A 60 -17.67 8.11 8.59
N TYR A 61 -18.50 8.45 9.58
CA TYR A 61 -19.48 7.55 10.18
C TYR A 61 -20.91 8.11 10.03
N PRO A 62 -21.87 7.36 9.48
CA PRO A 62 -21.72 6.01 8.91
C PRO A 62 -20.88 6.00 7.63
N TYR A 63 -20.18 4.88 7.40
CA TYR A 63 -19.38 4.68 6.19
C TYR A 63 -20.26 4.11 5.07
N LEU A 64 -20.40 4.87 3.98
CA LEU A 64 -21.30 4.58 2.86
C LEU A 64 -20.53 4.02 1.65
N PRO A 65 -21.20 3.35 0.70
CA PRO A 65 -20.57 2.84 -0.51
C PRO A 65 -19.77 3.90 -1.29
N GLU A 66 -20.26 5.13 -1.35
CA GLU A 66 -19.61 6.23 -2.08
C GLU A 66 -18.27 6.62 -1.44
N HIS A 67 -18.13 6.45 -0.12
CA HIS A 67 -16.86 6.68 0.58
C HIS A 67 -15.84 5.59 0.24
N ALA A 68 -16.29 4.34 0.12
CA ALA A 68 -15.44 3.23 -0.30
C ALA A 68 -14.97 3.42 -1.75
N GLU A 69 -15.90 3.75 -2.65
CA GLU A 69 -15.59 4.02 -4.06
C GLU A 69 -14.59 5.17 -4.21
N TRP A 70 -14.83 6.29 -3.51
CA TRP A 70 -13.91 7.43 -3.53
C TRP A 70 -12.51 7.03 -3.07
N TRP A 71 -12.40 6.34 -1.93
CA TRP A 71 -11.11 5.91 -1.38
C TRP A 71 -10.37 4.94 -2.30
N LEU A 72 -11.07 3.91 -2.80
CA LEU A 72 -10.47 2.88 -3.65
C LEU A 72 -9.94 3.47 -4.96
N ASN A 73 -10.61 4.46 -5.54
CA ASN A 73 -10.11 5.16 -6.73
C ASN A 73 -8.80 5.90 -6.44
N GLN A 74 -8.71 6.61 -5.31
CA GLN A 74 -7.47 7.32 -4.91
C GLN A 74 -6.33 6.35 -4.61
N ALA A 75 -6.60 5.31 -3.81
CA ALA A 75 -5.62 4.28 -3.47
C ALA A 75 -5.12 3.55 -4.72
N LYS A 76 -6.03 3.25 -5.66
CA LYS A 76 -5.68 2.56 -6.90
C LYS A 76 -4.81 3.41 -7.80
N GLU A 77 -5.15 4.68 -8.00
CA GLU A 77 -4.32 5.59 -8.78
C GLU A 77 -2.89 5.69 -8.21
N LYS A 78 -2.77 5.84 -6.88
CA LYS A 78 -1.47 5.89 -6.19
C LYS A 78 -0.67 4.60 -6.41
N GLN A 79 -1.28 3.43 -6.20
CA GLN A 79 -0.59 2.14 -6.36
C GLN A 79 -0.21 1.82 -7.80
N ASP A 80 -1.12 2.03 -8.74
CA ASP A 80 -0.89 1.75 -10.16
C ASP A 80 0.26 2.62 -10.70
N ARG A 81 0.40 3.87 -10.22
CA ARG A 81 1.53 4.75 -10.55
C ARG A 81 2.87 4.13 -10.14
N TRP A 82 3.01 3.68 -8.89
CA TRP A 82 4.28 3.12 -8.40
C TRP A 82 4.60 1.76 -9.04
N LEU A 83 3.59 0.93 -9.28
CA LEU A 83 3.76 -0.31 -10.04
C LEU A 83 4.22 -0.06 -11.48
N ALA A 84 3.64 0.94 -12.17
CA ALA A 84 4.08 1.33 -13.50
C ALA A 84 5.54 1.84 -13.51
N GLU A 85 5.93 2.56 -12.47
CA GLU A 85 7.28 3.07 -12.30
C GLU A 85 8.32 1.95 -12.05
N LEU A 86 7.97 0.93 -11.27
CA LEU A 86 8.79 -0.29 -11.11
C LEU A 86 8.83 -1.11 -12.40
N GLU A 87 7.74 -1.18 -13.14
CA GLU A 87 7.68 -1.88 -14.42
C GLU A 87 8.54 -1.21 -15.49
N ALA A 88 8.52 0.13 -15.56
CA ALA A 88 9.37 0.90 -16.46
C ALA A 88 10.88 0.69 -16.17
N ALA A 89 11.23 0.40 -14.92
CA ALA A 89 12.60 0.10 -14.49
C ALA A 89 12.98 -1.38 -14.59
N ARG A 90 12.15 -2.24 -15.21
CA ARG A 90 12.39 -3.70 -15.32
C ARG A 90 13.79 -4.06 -15.83
N GLY A 91 14.31 -3.27 -16.77
CA GLY A 91 15.62 -3.49 -17.38
C GLY A 91 16.81 -3.09 -16.49
N ASP A 92 16.55 -2.39 -15.39
CA ASP A 92 17.61 -1.88 -14.52
C ASP A 92 18.08 -2.99 -13.55
N PRO A 93 19.40 -3.20 -13.42
CA PRO A 93 19.95 -4.22 -12.52
C PRO A 93 19.88 -3.83 -11.04
N ILE A 94 19.66 -2.54 -10.75
CA ILE A 94 19.56 -2.00 -9.39
C ILE A 94 18.08 -1.76 -9.09
N PRO A 95 17.53 -2.29 -7.99
CA PRO A 95 16.17 -2.00 -7.58
C PRO A 95 15.96 -0.49 -7.37
N LYS A 96 14.90 0.02 -7.99
CA LYS A 96 14.48 1.39 -7.88
C LYS A 96 13.75 1.61 -6.56
N ILE A 97 14.17 2.64 -5.84
CA ILE A 97 13.53 3.04 -4.58
C ILE A 97 12.33 3.91 -4.91
N VAL A 98 11.14 3.43 -4.56
CA VAL A 98 9.87 4.16 -4.62
C VAL A 98 9.49 4.68 -3.24
N ASP A 99 8.59 5.66 -3.17
CA ASP A 99 8.20 6.33 -1.92
C ASP A 99 6.97 5.70 -1.25
N PHE A 100 6.52 4.54 -1.73
CA PHE A 100 5.28 3.88 -1.31
C PHE A 100 5.37 2.37 -1.54
N CYS A 101 4.82 1.57 -0.62
CA CYS A 101 4.73 0.12 -0.81
C CYS A 101 3.59 -0.27 -1.76
N PRO A 102 3.86 -0.85 -2.95
CA PRO A 102 2.83 -1.14 -3.94
C PRO A 102 1.85 -2.27 -3.54
N VAL A 103 2.10 -2.95 -2.42
CA VAL A 103 1.24 -3.99 -1.86
C VAL A 103 0.99 -3.72 -0.38
N GLY A 104 -0.26 -3.38 -0.04
CA GLY A 104 -0.64 -2.99 1.34
C GLY A 104 -1.96 -3.61 1.81
N TYR A 105 -2.76 -4.18 0.90
CA TYR A 105 -4.06 -4.75 1.24
C TYR A 105 -3.87 -6.18 1.72
N ILE A 106 -4.27 -6.42 2.98
CA ILE A 106 -4.06 -7.69 3.67
C ILE A 106 -5.21 -8.62 3.31
N ARG A 107 -4.88 -9.78 2.76
CA ARG A 107 -5.86 -10.81 2.40
C ARG A 107 -5.56 -12.14 3.06
N GLU A 108 -6.63 -12.82 3.45
CA GLU A 108 -6.60 -14.23 3.84
C GLU A 108 -7.01 -15.11 2.65
N ILE A 109 -6.13 -16.04 2.27
CA ILE A 109 -6.41 -17.12 1.34
C ILE A 109 -7.20 -18.20 2.08
N ARG A 110 -8.43 -18.44 1.61
CA ARG A 110 -9.32 -19.50 2.09
C ARG A 110 -8.92 -20.86 1.52
N GLU A 111 -9.50 -21.94 2.07
CA GLU A 111 -9.24 -23.32 1.62
C GLU A 111 -9.61 -23.54 0.15
N ASP A 112 -10.62 -22.84 -0.37
CA ASP A 112 -11.05 -22.87 -1.77
C ASP A 112 -10.18 -21.98 -2.70
N GLY A 113 -9.17 -21.30 -2.13
CA GLY A 113 -8.28 -20.39 -2.83
C GLY A 113 -8.83 -18.97 -3.02
N THR A 114 -10.02 -18.66 -2.52
CA THR A 114 -10.53 -17.29 -2.53
C THR A 114 -9.74 -16.39 -1.58
N GLU A 115 -9.66 -15.10 -1.90
CA GLU A 115 -8.86 -14.14 -1.15
C GLU A 115 -9.75 -13.09 -0.52
N LEU A 116 -9.98 -13.24 0.79
CA LEU A 116 -10.80 -12.31 1.54
C LEU A 116 -9.96 -11.11 1.98
N LEU A 117 -10.40 -9.89 1.67
CA LEU A 117 -9.84 -8.69 2.28
C LEU A 117 -10.08 -8.71 3.79
N ILE A 118 -9.03 -8.57 4.60
CA ILE A 118 -9.13 -8.56 6.07
C ILE A 118 -8.52 -7.30 6.69
N GLY A 119 -7.97 -6.40 5.88
CA GLY A 119 -7.41 -5.14 6.35
C GLY A 119 -6.48 -4.50 5.33
N ASN A 120 -5.82 -3.43 5.73
CA ASN A 120 -4.80 -2.74 4.97
C ASN A 120 -3.69 -2.27 5.93
N ILE A 121 -2.49 -2.13 5.39
CA ILE A 121 -1.38 -1.40 5.98
C ILE A 121 -0.79 -0.47 4.93
N ASP A 122 -0.72 0.81 5.25
CA ASP A 122 0.00 1.80 4.45
C ASP A 122 1.43 1.90 4.96
N ILE A 123 2.40 1.91 4.04
CA ILE A 123 3.84 1.95 4.30
C ILE A 123 4.45 2.93 3.31
N ASP A 124 4.72 4.14 3.80
CA ASP A 124 5.00 5.30 2.96
C ASP A 124 6.27 5.99 3.44
N LEU A 125 7.01 6.60 2.52
CA LEU A 125 8.09 7.51 2.92
C LEU A 125 7.47 8.75 3.57
N ALA A 126 7.97 9.14 4.75
CA ALA A 126 7.51 10.30 5.50
C ALA A 126 7.52 11.56 4.61
N GLN A 127 6.36 12.19 4.49
CA GLN A 127 6.18 13.41 3.70
C GLN A 127 5.90 14.63 4.57
N GLN A 128 5.51 14.42 5.83
CA GLN A 128 5.02 15.48 6.67
C GLN A 128 6.11 16.06 7.57
N PRO A 129 6.13 17.38 7.78
CA PRO A 129 7.16 18.01 8.62
C PRO A 129 7.22 17.49 10.06
N TRP A 130 6.11 17.05 10.64
CA TRP A 130 6.08 16.51 12.01
C TRP A 130 6.59 15.06 12.08
N GLU A 131 6.42 14.27 11.01
CA GLU A 131 7.05 12.94 10.90
C GLU A 131 8.58 13.04 10.83
N LEU A 132 9.07 14.21 10.42
CA LEU A 132 10.48 14.55 10.27
C LEU A 132 10.99 15.44 11.42
N GLU A 133 10.17 15.71 12.45
CA GLU A 133 10.59 16.52 13.59
C GLU A 133 11.72 15.81 14.36
N GLY A 134 12.80 16.53 14.66
CA GLY A 134 13.99 15.96 15.29
C GLY A 134 14.96 15.26 14.33
N THR A 135 14.65 15.17 13.03
CA THR A 135 15.50 14.50 12.04
C THR A 135 16.36 15.47 11.23
N GLY A 136 16.22 16.78 11.45
CA GLY A 136 16.94 17.84 10.73
C GLY A 136 16.41 18.16 9.33
N ARG A 137 15.38 17.45 8.83
CA ARG A 137 14.76 17.70 7.52
C ARG A 137 13.73 18.84 7.62
N SER A 138 13.76 19.81 6.69
CA SER A 138 12.92 21.04 6.75
C SER A 138 11.83 21.12 5.66
N LYS A 139 10.80 21.96 5.91
CA LYS A 139 9.52 22.10 5.17
C LYS A 139 9.58 22.50 3.68
N GLN A 140 10.76 22.69 3.10
CA GLN A 140 10.93 23.25 1.75
C GLN A 140 11.34 22.12 0.78
N GLY A 141 10.38 21.59 0.01
CA GLY A 141 10.58 20.49 -0.95
C GLY A 141 11.59 20.79 -2.08
N PRO A 142 12.05 19.77 -2.85
CA PRO A 142 13.48 19.43 -2.91
C PRO A 142 14.20 19.83 -4.22
N PRO A 143 15.54 19.63 -4.29
CA PRO A 143 16.00 18.74 -5.36
C PRO A 143 17.05 17.74 -4.84
N ARG A 144 16.74 16.45 -5.02
CA ARG A 144 17.54 15.26 -4.64
C ARG A 144 17.65 15.03 -3.13
N ARG A 145 17.30 13.79 -2.75
CA ARG A 145 17.72 13.15 -1.51
C ARG A 145 19.22 13.41 -1.36
N ASP A 146 19.63 14.11 -0.31
CA ASP A 146 21.03 14.01 0.09
C ASP A 146 21.23 12.53 0.46
N PRO A 147 22.14 11.79 -0.20
CA PRO A 147 22.35 10.38 0.09
C PRO A 147 22.78 10.10 1.54
N SER A 148 23.20 11.14 2.27
CA SER A 148 23.54 11.06 3.69
C SER A 148 22.34 11.15 4.64
N ASP A 149 21.17 11.56 4.15
CA ASP A 149 19.97 11.65 4.98
C ASP A 149 19.23 10.30 5.07
N PRO A 150 18.84 9.84 6.27
CA PRO A 150 18.16 8.56 6.43
C PRO A 150 16.72 8.61 5.91
N ASP A 151 16.31 7.66 5.07
CA ASP A 151 14.92 7.48 4.69
C ASP A 151 14.06 7.07 5.89
N ILE A 152 13.00 7.83 6.16
CA ILE A 152 12.08 7.60 7.28
C ILE A 152 10.77 7.12 6.69
N TRP A 153 10.35 5.93 7.11
CA TRP A 153 9.11 5.29 6.66
C TRP A 153 8.06 5.34 7.77
N THR A 154 6.82 5.60 7.39
CA THR A 154 5.66 5.63 8.28
C THR A 154 4.73 4.46 8.00
N PHE A 155 3.99 4.06 9.04
CA PHE A 155 3.03 2.97 8.99
C PHE A 155 1.66 3.48 9.47
N GLY A 156 0.59 3.13 8.77
CA GLY A 156 -0.79 3.46 9.19
C GLY A 156 -1.43 4.67 8.51
N GLY A 157 -0.82 5.19 7.44
CA GLY A 157 -1.46 6.10 6.49
C GLY A 157 -1.62 7.55 6.98
N GLU A 158 -1.96 8.42 6.02
CA GLU A 158 -2.17 9.84 6.25
C GLU A 158 -3.50 10.11 6.96
N SER A 159 -3.45 10.65 8.19
CA SER A 159 -4.56 11.42 8.74
C SER A 159 -4.28 12.89 8.50
N ARG A 160 -4.92 13.52 7.50
CA ARG A 160 -5.00 14.99 7.46
C ARG A 160 -5.94 15.43 8.58
N LEU A 161 -5.37 15.85 9.71
CA LEU A 161 -6.05 16.69 10.68
C LEU A 161 -5.89 18.16 10.27
#